data_AF-A0A5C6VQ48-F1
#
_entry.id   AF-A0A5C6VQ48-F1
#
_cell.length_a   1.000
_cell.length_b   1.000
_cell.length_c   1.000
_cell.angle_alpha   90.00
_cell.angle_beta   90.00
_cell.angle_gamma   90.00
#
_symmetry.space_group_name_H-M   'P 1'
#
loop_
_entity.id
_entity.type
_entity.pdbx_description
1 polymer ?
#
loop_
_entity_poly.entity_id
_entity_poly.type
_entity_poly.pdbx_seq_one_letter_code
_entity_poly.pdbx_strand_id
1 'polypeptide(L)'
;MAQDFAPDDDESGEAMPDREVARLVLELDRLITLNRRTVAIRYEVHGISLPVSETLDRAELMVLTALVQTYGPGVLGDDFGTVRQRIAECGAVVVLQQVAFADRPGWGMQRYGGGGPVGGVAARLRDARPVFEELCRRYPEVFLAEARSLLARFTTPSTPDDGEDGDGRHG
;
A
#
# COMPACT_ATOMS: atom_id res chain seq x y z
N MET A 1 61.23 12.05 -0.66
CA MET A 1 59.90 12.48 -1.16
C MET A 1 59.19 11.22 -1.65
N ALA A 2 58.07 10.87 -1.02
CA ALA A 2 57.16 9.83 -1.49
C ALA A 2 55.73 10.33 -1.23
N GLN A 3 55.18 10.99 -2.23
CA GLN A 3 53.75 11.11 -2.53
C GLN A 3 53.30 9.76 -3.09
N ASP A 4 52.05 9.30 -3.07
CA ASP A 4 50.75 9.67 -2.55
C ASP A 4 49.85 8.53 -3.06
N PHE A 5 48.99 7.93 -2.24
CA PHE A 5 47.86 7.06 -2.64
C PHE A 5 47.10 6.67 -1.37
N ALA A 6 46.39 7.64 -0.79
CA ALA A 6 45.20 7.31 -0.03
C ALA A 6 44.09 7.01 -1.05
N PRO A 7 43.45 5.84 -1.07
CA PRO A 7 42.22 5.69 -1.82
C PRO A 7 41.13 6.53 -1.14
N ASP A 8 40.71 7.58 -1.82
CA ASP A 8 39.40 8.22 -1.63
C ASP A 8 38.31 7.19 -1.98
N ASP A 9 38.03 6.27 -1.07
CA ASP A 9 36.84 5.41 -1.09
C ASP A 9 35.85 5.95 -0.06
N ASP A 10 35.23 7.08 -0.38
CA ASP A 10 34.03 7.55 0.31
C ASP A 10 32.98 7.97 -0.73
N GLU A 11 32.73 7.11 -1.73
CA GLU A 11 31.40 7.06 -2.35
C GLU A 11 30.41 6.40 -1.37
N SER A 12 30.24 7.04 -0.22
CA SER A 12 29.05 6.86 0.59
C SER A 12 27.89 7.36 -0.26
N GLY A 13 27.21 6.45 -0.97
CA GLY A 13 25.93 6.72 -1.61
C GLY A 13 25.01 7.38 -0.58
N GLU A 14 24.90 8.70 -0.67
CA GLU A 14 24.43 9.54 0.44
C GLU A 14 22.98 9.15 0.72
N ALA A 15 22.77 8.41 1.82
CA ALA A 15 21.44 8.01 2.23
C ALA A 15 20.62 9.28 2.42
N MET A 16 19.44 9.34 1.77
CA MET A 16 18.58 10.51 1.82
C MET A 16 18.33 10.93 3.28
N PRO A 17 18.48 12.21 3.63
CA PRO A 17 18.34 12.65 5.01
C PRO A 17 16.91 12.38 5.51
N ASP A 18 16.77 11.94 6.76
CA ASP A 18 15.47 11.57 7.36
C ASP A 18 14.39 12.65 7.21
N ARG A 19 14.80 13.93 7.24
CA ARG A 19 13.90 15.07 7.03
C ARG A 19 13.28 15.08 5.63
N GLU A 20 14.05 14.72 4.61
CA GLU A 20 13.57 14.65 3.23
C GLU A 20 12.69 13.42 3.03
N VAL A 21 13.07 12.28 3.62
CA VAL A 21 12.22 11.08 3.63
C VAL A 21 10.86 11.39 4.26
N ALA A 22 10.84 12.01 5.44
CA ALA A 22 9.60 12.39 6.12
C ALA A 22 8.74 13.36 5.29
N ARG A 23 9.38 14.31 4.59
CA ARG A 23 8.67 15.24 3.69
C ARG A 23 8.00 14.50 2.53
N LEU A 24 8.71 13.59 1.87
CA LEU A 24 8.20 12.82 0.75
C LEU A 24 7.10 11.84 1.18
N VAL A 25 7.25 11.19 2.34
CA VAL A 25 6.21 10.33 2.92
C VAL A 25 4.94 11.13 3.22
N LEU A 26 5.07 12.34 3.79
CA LEU A 26 3.91 13.21 4.04
C LEU A 26 3.23 13.65 2.74
N GLU A 27 3.98 13.85 1.67
CA GLU A 27 3.42 14.18 0.37
C GLU A 27 2.70 12.98 -0.28
N LEU A 28 3.28 11.78 -0.17
CA LEU A 28 2.61 10.53 -0.56
C LEU A 28 1.31 10.29 0.20
N ASP A 29 1.32 10.51 1.52
CA ASP A 29 0.14 10.39 2.37
C ASP A 29 -1.02 11.25 1.86
N ARG A 30 -0.74 12.53 1.57
CA ARG A 30 -1.75 13.45 1.01
C ARG A 30 -2.31 12.97 -0.31
N LEU A 31 -1.45 12.46 -1.20
CA LEU A 31 -1.85 11.95 -2.52
C LEU A 31 -2.69 10.68 -2.40
N ILE A 32 -2.29 9.75 -1.52
CA ILE A 32 -3.05 8.52 -1.27
C ILE A 32 -4.40 8.86 -0.66
N THR A 33 -4.46 9.78 0.30
CA THR A 33 -5.70 10.26 0.91
C THR A 33 -6.63 10.91 -0.13
N LEU A 34 -6.09 11.70 -1.06
CA LEU A 34 -6.87 12.27 -2.16
C LEU A 34 -7.42 11.18 -3.10
N ASN A 35 -6.59 10.21 -3.47
CA ASN A 35 -7.01 9.08 -4.31
C ASN A 35 -8.10 8.26 -3.62
N ARG A 36 -7.94 8.00 -2.32
CA ARG A 36 -8.91 7.32 -1.45
C ARG A 36 -10.27 7.99 -1.49
N ARG A 37 -10.33 9.32 -1.36
CA ARG A 37 -11.58 10.09 -1.48
C ARG A 37 -12.17 10.01 -2.88
N THR A 38 -11.35 10.11 -3.91
CA THR A 38 -11.80 9.98 -5.31
C THR A 38 -12.40 8.60 -5.57
N VAL A 39 -11.78 7.56 -5.02
CA VAL A 39 -12.28 6.18 -5.07
C VAL A 39 -13.60 6.07 -4.31
N ALA A 40 -13.70 6.60 -3.09
CA ALA A 40 -14.94 6.58 -2.29
C ALA A 40 -16.12 7.17 -3.07
N ILE A 41 -15.94 8.36 -3.63
CA ILE A 41 -16.96 9.06 -4.43
C ILE A 41 -17.38 8.20 -5.62
N ARG A 42 -16.43 7.57 -6.32
CA ARG A 42 -16.73 6.70 -7.47
C ARG A 42 -17.60 5.51 -7.06
N TYR A 43 -17.29 4.88 -5.93
CA TYR A 43 -18.07 3.74 -5.44
C TYR A 43 -19.45 4.17 -4.91
N GLU A 44 -19.53 5.34 -4.29
CA GLU A 44 -20.80 5.92 -3.80
C GLU A 44 -21.78 6.18 -4.96
N VAL A 45 -21.28 6.69 -6.11
CA VAL A 45 -22.07 6.83 -7.34
C VAL A 45 -22.64 5.49 -7.83
N HIS A 46 -22.00 4.37 -7.47
CA HIS A 46 -22.47 3.01 -7.78
C HIS A 46 -23.25 2.35 -6.64
N GLY A 47 -23.65 3.12 -5.62
CA GLY A 47 -24.43 2.63 -4.47
C GLY A 47 -23.61 1.80 -3.47
N ILE A 48 -22.28 1.82 -3.56
CA ILE A 48 -21.39 1.07 -2.68
C ILE A 48 -20.71 2.06 -1.73
N SER A 49 -21.03 1.98 -0.43
CA SER A 49 -20.30 2.73 0.59
C SER A 49 -19.06 1.94 1.01
N LEU A 50 -17.87 2.48 0.72
CA LEU A 50 -16.61 1.90 1.19
C LEU A 50 -16.13 2.66 2.43
N PRO A 51 -15.80 1.96 3.54
CA PRO A 51 -15.09 2.59 4.65
C PRO A 51 -13.66 2.90 4.21
N VAL A 52 -13.45 4.14 3.77
CA VAL A 52 -12.14 4.63 3.35
C VAL A 52 -11.40 5.17 4.55
N SER A 53 -10.29 4.52 4.92
CA SER A 53 -9.43 5.01 6.00
C SER A 53 -8.81 6.35 5.60
N GLU A 54 -9.06 7.41 6.37
CA GLU A 54 -8.46 8.73 6.12
C GLU A 54 -7.00 8.82 6.61
N THR A 55 -6.55 7.86 7.41
CA THR A 55 -5.19 7.82 7.94
C THR A 55 -4.45 6.59 7.41
N LEU A 56 -3.13 6.75 7.23
CA LEU A 56 -2.24 5.61 7.01
C LEU A 56 -2.08 4.81 8.29
N ASP A 57 -2.13 3.50 8.17
CA ASP A 57 -1.76 2.61 9.28
C ASP A 57 -0.22 2.50 9.40
N ARG A 58 0.24 1.80 10.44
CA ARG A 58 1.68 1.61 10.69
C ARG A 58 2.37 0.82 9.57
N ALA A 59 1.69 -0.17 8.99
CA ALA A 59 2.23 -0.95 7.89
C ALA A 59 2.38 -0.09 6.63
N GLU A 60 1.39 0.74 6.34
CA GLU A 60 1.41 1.67 5.21
C GLU A 60 2.54 2.68 5.36
N LEU A 61 2.73 3.29 6.54
CA LEU A 61 3.85 4.19 6.79
C LEU A 61 5.21 3.52 6.54
N MET A 62 5.39 2.26 6.98
CA MET A 62 6.63 1.53 6.70
C MET A 62 6.82 1.27 5.21
N VAL A 63 5.75 0.90 4.48
CA VAL A 63 5.83 0.67 3.03
C VAL A 63 6.12 1.96 2.28
N LEU A 64 5.47 3.07 2.61
CA LEU A 64 5.74 4.37 1.97
C LEU A 64 7.16 4.85 2.25
N THR A 65 7.65 4.65 3.47
CA THR A 65 9.04 4.96 3.83
C THR A 65 10.01 4.15 2.98
N ALA A 66 9.78 2.84 2.84
CA ALA A 66 10.61 1.99 1.98
C ALA A 66 10.56 2.39 0.51
N LEU A 67 9.39 2.80 0.00
CA LEU A 67 9.27 3.32 -1.37
C LEU A 67 10.09 4.59 -1.58
N VAL A 68 10.00 5.54 -0.64
CA VAL A 68 10.79 6.78 -0.69
C VAL A 68 12.28 6.50 -0.58
N GLN A 69 12.70 5.59 0.29
CA GLN A 69 14.11 5.21 0.40
C GLN A 69 14.63 4.51 -0.86
N THR A 70 13.78 3.78 -1.58
CA THR A 70 14.17 3.05 -2.80
C THR A 70 14.20 3.94 -4.03
N TYR A 71 13.22 4.83 -4.19
CA TYR A 71 12.97 5.56 -5.43
C TYR A 71 13.08 7.08 -5.27
N GLY A 72 13.32 7.58 -4.07
CA GLY A 72 13.43 9.00 -3.76
C GLY A 72 12.20 9.80 -4.18
N PRO A 73 12.36 11.04 -4.68
CA PRO A 73 11.24 11.86 -5.13
C PRO A 73 10.52 11.29 -6.36
N GLY A 74 11.12 10.32 -7.07
CA GLY A 74 10.51 9.66 -8.23
C GLY A 74 9.16 9.00 -7.94
N VAL A 75 8.91 8.62 -6.68
CA VAL A 75 7.62 8.06 -6.21
C VAL A 75 6.43 9.01 -6.38
N LEU A 76 6.70 10.32 -6.51
CA LEU A 76 5.68 11.34 -6.71
C LEU A 76 5.32 11.54 -8.19
N GLY A 77 6.14 11.02 -9.11
CA GLY A 77 5.93 11.13 -10.54
C GLY A 77 4.75 10.29 -11.05
N ASP A 78 4.32 10.60 -12.27
CA ASP A 78 3.16 9.96 -12.91
C ASP A 78 3.32 8.45 -13.09
N ASP A 79 4.56 7.98 -13.29
CA ASP A 79 4.89 6.55 -13.38
C ASP A 79 4.44 5.74 -12.14
N PHE A 80 4.37 6.39 -10.97
CA PHE A 80 3.91 5.78 -9.72
C PHE A 80 2.43 6.08 -9.44
N GLY A 81 1.72 6.75 -10.35
CA GLY A 81 0.29 7.01 -10.27
C GLY A 81 -0.52 5.73 -10.02
N THR A 82 -0.27 4.68 -10.79
CA THR A 82 -0.96 3.38 -10.62
C THR A 82 -0.65 2.72 -9.28
N VAL A 83 0.58 2.85 -8.77
CA VAL A 83 0.95 2.33 -7.45
C VAL A 83 0.17 3.06 -6.35
N ARG A 84 0.18 4.41 -6.37
CA ARG A 84 -0.55 5.24 -5.41
C ARG A 84 -2.04 4.97 -5.45
N GLN A 85 -2.61 4.84 -6.65
CA GLN A 85 -4.01 4.47 -6.83
C GLN A 85 -4.30 3.10 -6.24
N ARG A 86 -3.41 2.13 -6.41
CA ARG A 86 -3.62 0.78 -5.87
C ARG A 86 -3.50 0.71 -4.35
N ILE A 87 -2.59 1.48 -3.76
CA ILE A 87 -2.52 1.65 -2.30
C ILE A 87 -3.82 2.29 -1.78
N ALA A 88 -4.36 3.27 -2.49
CA ALA A 88 -5.63 3.90 -2.11
C ALA A 88 -6.82 2.92 -2.18
N GLU A 89 -6.86 2.04 -3.17
CA GLU A 89 -7.95 1.07 -3.36
C GLU A 89 -7.89 -0.13 -2.41
N CYS A 90 -6.69 -0.66 -2.14
CA CYS A 90 -6.53 -1.96 -1.47
C CYS A 90 -5.59 -1.93 -0.26
N GLY A 91 -4.95 -0.80 0.03
CA GLY A 91 -3.95 -0.66 1.09
C GLY A 91 -2.54 -1.11 0.67
N ALA A 92 -1.53 -0.64 1.41
CA ALA A 92 -0.13 -0.91 1.06
C ALA A 92 0.29 -2.38 1.27
N VAL A 93 -0.32 -3.09 2.23
CA VAL A 93 -0.03 -4.52 2.47
C VAL A 93 -0.43 -5.38 1.27
N VAL A 94 -1.55 -5.06 0.62
CA VAL A 94 -1.97 -5.75 -0.61
C VAL A 94 -0.96 -5.50 -1.73
N VAL A 95 -0.49 -4.27 -1.90
CA VAL A 95 0.55 -3.94 -2.89
C VAL A 95 1.84 -4.68 -2.60
N LEU A 96 2.27 -4.73 -1.33
CA LEU A 96 3.43 -5.51 -0.91
C LEU A 96 3.29 -6.99 -1.30
N GLN A 97 2.13 -7.60 -1.02
CA GLN A 97 1.86 -8.98 -1.39
C GLN A 97 1.89 -9.19 -2.92
N GLN A 98 1.38 -8.23 -3.71
CA GLN A 98 1.47 -8.31 -5.18
C GLN A 98 2.93 -8.33 -5.66
N VAL A 99 3.81 -7.56 -5.03
CA VAL A 99 5.24 -7.52 -5.36
C VAL A 99 5.95 -8.81 -4.91
N ALA A 100 5.71 -9.24 -3.67
CA ALA A 100 6.37 -10.42 -3.08
C ALA A 100 6.00 -11.73 -3.81
N PHE A 101 4.79 -11.81 -4.35
CA PHE A 101 4.28 -12.99 -5.05
C PHE A 101 4.16 -12.81 -6.57
N ALA A 102 4.77 -11.76 -7.13
CA ALA A 102 4.68 -11.44 -8.57
C ALA A 102 5.13 -12.60 -9.48
N ASP A 103 6.15 -13.35 -9.07
CA ASP A 103 6.68 -14.48 -9.84
C ASP A 103 5.90 -15.78 -9.65
N ARG A 104 4.88 -15.80 -8.77
CA ARG A 104 4.09 -17.00 -8.54
C ARG A 104 2.96 -17.11 -9.58
N PRO A 105 2.96 -18.16 -10.41
CA PRO A 105 1.88 -18.38 -11.37
C PRO A 105 0.55 -18.53 -10.62
N GLY A 106 -0.47 -17.77 -11.05
CA GLY A 106 -1.83 -17.78 -10.50
C GLY A 106 -2.13 -16.74 -9.42
N TRP A 107 -1.14 -16.03 -8.85
CA TRP A 107 -1.39 -15.02 -7.81
C TRP A 107 -1.71 -13.63 -8.39
N GLY A 108 -1.14 -13.28 -9.53
CA GLY A 108 -1.24 -11.93 -10.12
C GLY A 108 -2.48 -11.63 -10.96
N MET A 109 -3.34 -12.61 -11.27
CA MET A 109 -4.35 -12.43 -12.33
C MET A 109 -5.81 -12.21 -11.89
N GLN A 110 -6.25 -12.55 -10.67
CA GLN A 110 -7.71 -12.67 -10.47
C GLN A 110 -8.31 -12.20 -9.13
N ARG A 111 -7.52 -11.87 -8.10
CA ARG A 111 -8.10 -11.77 -6.74
C ARG A 111 -8.56 -10.38 -6.29
N TYR A 112 -8.21 -9.33 -7.02
CA TYR A 112 -8.57 -7.97 -6.67
C TYR A 112 -9.43 -7.40 -7.80
N GLY A 113 -10.75 -7.44 -7.61
CA GLY A 113 -11.78 -7.01 -8.56
C GLY A 113 -11.68 -5.54 -8.96
N GLY A 114 -10.69 -5.24 -9.80
CA GLY A 114 -10.48 -3.96 -10.44
C GLY A 114 -9.57 -4.23 -11.64
N GLY A 115 -10.16 -4.25 -12.84
CA GLY A 115 -9.52 -4.57 -14.11
C GLY A 115 -8.49 -3.51 -14.53
N GLY A 116 -7.39 -3.41 -13.80
CA GLY A 116 -6.18 -2.71 -14.18
C GLY A 116 -5.00 -3.69 -14.20
N PRO A 117 -3.94 -3.42 -14.98
CA PRO A 117 -2.82 -4.33 -15.12
C PRO A 117 -2.04 -4.45 -13.80
N VAL A 118 -2.40 -5.45 -12.99
CA VAL A 118 -1.67 -5.85 -11.77
C VAL A 118 -0.19 -6.14 -12.09
N GLY A 119 0.10 -6.55 -13.32
CA GLY A 119 1.47 -6.71 -13.83
C GLY A 119 2.30 -5.43 -13.86
N GLY A 120 1.67 -4.25 -13.95
CA GLY A 120 2.38 -2.96 -13.94
C GLY A 120 2.90 -2.56 -12.56
N VAL A 121 2.13 -2.84 -11.49
CA VAL A 121 2.52 -2.48 -10.11
C VAL A 121 3.72 -3.31 -9.65
N ALA A 122 3.67 -4.63 -9.84
CA ALA A 122 4.77 -5.52 -9.47
C ALA A 122 6.04 -5.22 -10.27
N ALA A 123 5.91 -4.96 -11.58
CA ALA A 123 7.05 -4.57 -12.41
C ALA A 123 7.64 -3.24 -11.97
N ARG A 124 6.80 -2.26 -11.60
CA ARG A 124 7.26 -0.94 -11.16
C ARG A 124 7.97 -0.98 -9.81
N LEU A 125 7.56 -1.89 -8.93
CA LEU A 125 8.10 -2.03 -7.58
C LEU A 125 9.15 -3.14 -7.44
N ARG A 126 9.73 -3.59 -8.57
CA ARG A 126 10.70 -4.69 -8.58
C ARG A 126 11.90 -4.39 -7.67
N ASP A 127 12.42 -3.17 -7.71
CA ASP A 127 13.61 -2.78 -6.94
C ASP A 127 13.32 -2.62 -5.44
N ALA A 128 12.06 -2.37 -5.06
CA ALA A 128 11.63 -2.30 -3.65
C ALA A 128 11.37 -3.67 -3.02
N ARG A 129 11.29 -4.75 -3.82
CA ARG A 129 11.05 -6.11 -3.33
C ARG A 129 11.99 -6.55 -2.19
N PRO A 130 13.33 -6.44 -2.29
CA PRO A 130 14.21 -6.86 -1.20
C PRO A 130 13.94 -6.11 0.11
N VAL A 131 13.63 -4.80 0.01
CA VAL A 131 13.29 -3.97 1.18
C VAL A 131 11.97 -4.42 1.80
N PHE A 132 10.97 -4.75 0.97
CA PHE A 132 9.69 -5.27 1.45
C PHE A 132 9.82 -6.64 2.13
N GLU A 133 10.63 -7.53 1.59
CA GLU A 133 10.90 -8.84 2.20
C GLU A 133 11.60 -8.68 3.56
N GLU A 134 12.54 -7.74 3.67
CA GLU A 134 13.19 -7.40 4.94
C GLU A 134 12.21 -6.77 5.94
N LEU A 135 11.34 -5.85 5.52
CA LEU A 135 10.30 -5.29 6.37
C LEU A 135 9.38 -6.36 6.95
N CYS A 136 8.96 -7.33 6.12
CA CYS A 136 8.13 -8.44 6.56
C CYS A 136 8.85 -9.36 7.54
N ARG A 137 10.15 -9.59 7.34
CA ARG A 137 10.99 -10.39 8.24
C ARG A 137 11.20 -9.70 9.59
N ARG A 138 11.37 -8.38 9.58
CA ARG A 138 11.71 -7.59 10.76
C ARG A 138 10.50 -7.22 11.62
N TYR A 139 9.33 -7.01 11.00
CA TYR A 139 8.10 -6.58 11.69
C TYR A 139 6.90 -7.47 11.34
N PRO A 140 7.00 -8.81 11.49
CA PRO A 140 5.95 -9.73 11.08
C PRO A 140 4.61 -9.43 11.76
N GLU A 141 4.62 -9.00 13.03
CA GLU A 141 3.44 -8.65 13.80
C GLU A 141 2.62 -7.51 13.18
N VAL A 142 3.29 -6.51 12.58
CA VAL A 142 2.61 -5.36 11.98
C VAL A 142 1.89 -5.78 10.69
N PHE A 143 2.57 -6.53 9.82
CA PHE A 143 1.99 -6.99 8.56
C PHE A 143 0.94 -8.09 8.77
N LEU A 144 1.12 -8.97 9.77
CA LEU A 144 0.13 -9.99 10.11
C LEU A 144 -1.12 -9.40 10.76
N ALA A 145 -0.99 -8.37 11.59
CA ALA A 145 -2.14 -7.67 12.16
C ALA A 145 -3.01 -7.08 11.04
N GLU A 146 -2.41 -6.37 10.09
CA GLU A 146 -3.17 -5.81 8.97
C GLU A 146 -3.73 -6.87 8.03
N ALA A 147 -2.98 -7.94 7.74
CA ALA A 147 -3.50 -9.05 6.94
C ALA A 147 -4.72 -9.71 7.62
N ARG A 148 -4.71 -9.87 8.95
CA ARG A 148 -5.84 -10.40 9.72
C ARG A 148 -7.03 -9.43 9.72
N SER A 149 -6.79 -8.14 9.91
CA SER A 149 -7.83 -7.11 9.82
C SER A 149 -8.51 -7.10 8.45
N LEU A 150 -7.73 -7.23 7.37
CA LEU A 150 -8.24 -7.36 6.01
C LEU A 150 -9.08 -8.62 5.84
N LEU A 151 -8.60 -9.79 6.30
CA LEU A 151 -9.34 -11.04 6.23
C LEU A 151 -10.66 -10.97 7.02
N ALA A 152 -10.66 -10.36 8.20
CA ALA A 152 -11.85 -10.20 9.02
C ALA A 152 -12.98 -9.47 8.26
N ARG A 153 -12.65 -8.46 7.45
CA ARG A 153 -13.63 -7.74 6.61
C ARG A 153 -14.32 -8.63 5.58
N PHE A 154 -13.69 -9.72 5.14
CA PHE A 154 -14.28 -10.68 4.20
C PHE A 154 -14.97 -11.87 4.90
N THR A 155 -14.66 -12.14 6.17
CA THR A 155 -15.24 -13.27 6.92
C THR A 155 -16.36 -12.87 7.87
N THR A 156 -16.61 -11.56 8.05
CA THR A 156 -17.74 -11.10 8.87
C THR A 156 -18.99 -11.21 8.01
N PRO A 157 -19.93 -12.14 8.27
CA PRO A 157 -21.18 -12.18 7.55
C PRO A 157 -21.90 -10.85 7.79
N SER A 158 -22.32 -10.16 6.72
CA SER A 158 -23.34 -9.13 6.83
C SER A 158 -24.56 -9.81 7.42
N THR A 159 -24.87 -9.55 8.69
CA THR A 159 -26.16 -9.92 9.25
C THR A 159 -27.20 -9.26 8.35
N PRO A 160 -28.05 -10.03 7.65
CA PRO A 160 -29.19 -9.43 6.99
C PRO A 160 -29.96 -8.69 8.07
N ASP A 161 -30.32 -7.46 7.76
CA ASP A 161 -31.30 -6.67 8.51
C ASP A 161 -32.52 -7.57 8.73
N ASP A 162 -32.65 -8.12 9.93
CA ASP A 162 -33.82 -8.90 10.32
C ASP A 162 -34.98 -7.94 10.24
N GLY A 163 -35.71 -8.01 9.13
CA GLY A 163 -36.92 -7.24 8.91
C GLY A 163 -37.82 -7.38 10.13
N GLU A 164 -38.12 -6.25 10.76
CA GLU A 164 -39.27 -6.12 11.65
C GLU A 164 -40.55 -6.27 10.81
N ASP A 165 -40.81 -7.48 10.34
CA ASP A 165 -42.15 -7.97 10.01
C ASP A 165 -42.81 -8.41 11.32
N GLY A 166 -43.17 -7.41 12.13
CA GLY A 166 -44.02 -7.57 13.30
C GLY A 166 -45.50 -7.42 12.93
N ASP A 167 -46.04 -8.34 12.12
CA ASP A 167 -47.48 -8.55 12.01
C ASP A 167 -47.99 -9.26 13.28
N GLY A 168 -49.09 -8.74 13.86
CA GLY A 168 -50.01 -9.61 14.62
C GLY A 168 -50.40 -9.22 16.05
N ARG A 169 -51.51 -8.45 16.14
CA ARG A 169 -52.68 -8.63 17.05
C ARG A 169 -52.61 -8.40 18.57
N HIS A 170 -53.50 -7.52 19.03
CA HIS A 170 -54.67 -7.75 19.93
C HIS A 170 -54.89 -6.44 20.73
N GLY A 171 -56.08 -5.87 20.91
CA GLY A 171 -57.48 -6.25 20.71
C GLY A 171 -58.35 -5.06 21.08
#